data_AF-A0A416W7F3-F1
#
_entry.id   AF-A0A416W7F3-F1
#
_cell.length_a   1.000
_cell.length_b   1.000
_cell.length_c   1.000
_cell.angle_alpha   90.00
_cell.angle_beta   90.00
_cell.angle_gamma   90.00
#
_symmetry.space_group_name_H-M   'P 1'
#
loop_
_entity.id
_entity.type
_entity.pdbx_description
1 polymer ?
#
loop_
_entity_poly.entity_id
_entity_poly.type
_entity_poly.pdbx_seq_one_letter_code
_entity_poly.pdbx_strand_id
1 'polypeptide(L)'
;MWSKITLYLKQHNLYFETDLMEGIPRITMVFKNCDRSPGYITEGCIWFYENSMEVRVYYSKLGAEICQKSKHLPELYRLMNYINARLWVSVSDGLEGALYQSQYLILPRFYVTEDEMQDITATMLIPYTHFELDMLEIEDFITSVLPGLLDDLSIPVFLLLEGRITAEEAIDMVRSSGDRGYI
;
A
#
# COMPACT_ATOMS: atom_id res chain seq x y z
N MET A 1 -15.05 5.54 13.69
CA MET A 1 -13.80 5.34 12.92
C MET A 1 -13.50 6.46 11.97
N TRP A 2 -14.41 6.80 11.07
CA TRP A 2 -14.29 7.96 10.18
C TRP A 2 -13.72 9.24 10.82
N SER A 3 -14.27 9.67 11.96
CA SER A 3 -13.81 10.89 12.66
C SER A 3 -12.38 10.80 13.22
N LYS A 4 -11.93 9.59 13.59
CA LYS A 4 -10.57 9.34 14.11
C LYS A 4 -9.56 9.48 12.98
N ILE A 5 -9.74 8.73 11.89
CA ILE A 5 -8.90 8.80 10.69
C ILE A 5 -8.84 10.23 10.11
N THR A 6 -10.00 10.89 9.95
CA THR A 6 -10.01 12.27 9.40
C THR A 6 -9.33 13.28 10.32
N LEU A 7 -9.31 13.06 11.64
CA LEU A 7 -8.55 13.90 12.56
C LEU A 7 -7.04 13.67 12.39
N TYR A 8 -6.60 12.41 12.33
CA TYR A 8 -5.20 12.06 12.07
C TYR A 8 -4.71 12.67 10.75
N LEU A 9 -5.43 12.46 9.64
CA LEU A 9 -5.06 13.01 8.33
C LEU A 9 -4.91 14.53 8.36
N LYS A 10 -5.78 15.25 9.08
CA LYS A 10 -5.68 16.71 9.26
C LYS A 10 -4.48 17.10 10.11
N GLN A 11 -4.20 16.40 11.21
CA GLN A 11 -3.06 16.67 12.09
C GLN A 11 -1.72 16.48 11.36
N HIS A 12 -1.67 15.50 10.44
CA HIS A 12 -0.48 15.18 9.66
C HIS A 12 -0.43 15.90 8.29
N ASN A 13 -1.34 16.86 8.04
CA ASN A 13 -1.43 17.63 6.78
C ASN A 13 -1.47 16.74 5.51
N LEU A 14 -2.10 15.57 5.61
CA LEU A 14 -2.29 14.67 4.48
C LEU A 14 -3.49 15.12 3.66
N TYR A 15 -3.34 15.13 2.33
CA TYR A 15 -4.44 15.45 1.42
C TYR A 15 -5.43 14.29 1.37
N PHE A 16 -6.71 14.59 1.54
CA PHE A 16 -7.77 13.61 1.37
C PHE A 16 -9.07 14.26 0.89
N GLU A 17 -9.86 13.47 0.19
CA GLU A 17 -11.24 13.77 -0.17
C GLU A 17 -12.18 12.74 0.46
N THR A 18 -13.47 13.09 0.52
CA THR A 18 -14.50 12.25 1.12
C THR A 18 -15.68 12.14 0.18
N ASP A 19 -16.15 10.93 -0.04
CA ASP A 19 -17.30 10.67 -0.90
C ASP A 19 -18.17 9.52 -0.38
N LEU A 20 -19.30 9.30 -1.05
CA LEU A 20 -20.20 8.17 -0.84
C LEU A 20 -20.26 7.40 -2.16
N MET A 21 -19.59 6.25 -2.20
CA MET A 21 -19.58 5.39 -3.38
C MET A 21 -20.41 4.14 -3.09
N GLU A 22 -21.41 3.88 -3.93
CA GLU A 22 -22.37 2.77 -3.73
C GLU A 22 -23.07 2.79 -2.35
N GLY A 23 -23.23 3.98 -1.76
CA GLY A 23 -23.81 4.16 -0.44
C GLY A 23 -22.85 3.91 0.73
N ILE A 24 -21.58 3.62 0.46
CA ILE A 24 -20.55 3.36 1.47
C ILE A 24 -19.66 4.59 1.61
N PRO A 25 -19.48 5.13 2.83
CA PRO A 25 -18.55 6.23 3.07
C PRO A 25 -17.12 5.83 2.71
N ARG A 26 -16.45 6.70 1.95
CA ARG A 26 -15.08 6.49 1.50
C ARG A 26 -14.23 7.74 1.68
N ILE A 27 -12.99 7.53 2.12
CA ILE A 27 -11.93 8.53 2.06
C ILE A 27 -11.00 8.13 0.91
N THR A 28 -10.59 9.09 0.10
CA THR A 28 -9.50 8.93 -0.89
C THR A 28 -8.33 9.82 -0.51
N MET A 29 -7.10 9.36 -0.75
CA MET A 29 -5.86 10.02 -0.34
C MET A 29 -4.86 9.99 -1.49
N VAL A 30 -3.97 10.98 -1.51
CA VAL A 30 -2.80 11.01 -2.40
C VAL A 30 -1.55 11.14 -1.54
N PHE A 31 -0.69 10.14 -1.62
CA PHE A 31 0.58 10.10 -0.92
C PHE A 31 1.67 10.66 -1.84
N LYS A 32 2.34 11.71 -1.37
CA LYS A 32 3.46 12.37 -2.05
C LYS A 32 4.79 11.84 -1.52
N ASN A 33 5.89 12.17 -2.21
CA ASN A 33 7.24 11.71 -1.89
C ASN A 33 7.43 10.20 -2.12
N CYS A 34 6.65 9.63 -3.05
CA CYS A 34 6.88 8.28 -3.56
C CYS A 34 7.79 8.37 -4.79
N ASP A 35 9.06 8.73 -4.58
CA ASP A 35 9.98 9.18 -5.64
C ASP A 35 10.30 8.10 -6.70
N ARG A 36 10.09 6.82 -6.37
CA ARG A 36 10.32 5.69 -7.28
C ARG A 36 9.04 5.27 -8.00
N SER A 37 7.88 5.70 -7.51
CA SER A 37 6.58 5.41 -8.09
C SER A 37 6.32 6.22 -9.37
N PRO A 38 5.62 5.66 -10.38
CA PRO A 38 5.18 6.43 -11.54
C PRO A 38 4.34 7.64 -11.13
N GLY A 39 4.76 8.82 -11.58
CA GLY A 39 4.13 10.09 -11.21
C GLY A 39 4.54 10.63 -9.84
N TYR A 40 5.52 10.00 -9.17
CA TYR A 40 6.04 10.40 -7.85
C TYR A 40 5.00 10.36 -6.72
N ILE A 41 3.94 9.58 -6.93
CA ILE A 41 2.81 9.45 -6.02
C ILE A 41 2.30 8.01 -5.97
N THR A 42 1.67 7.69 -4.84
CA THR A 42 0.71 6.59 -4.73
C THR A 42 -0.63 7.15 -4.28
N GLU A 43 -1.69 6.41 -4.51
CA GLU A 43 -3.04 6.78 -4.15
C GLU A 43 -3.59 5.75 -3.17
N GLY A 44 -4.58 6.14 -2.37
CA GLY A 44 -5.24 5.19 -1.49
C GLY A 44 -6.67 5.53 -1.21
N CYS A 45 -7.41 4.55 -0.73
CA CYS A 45 -8.75 4.77 -0.23
C CYS A 45 -9.06 3.92 1.00
N ILE A 46 -9.99 4.41 1.81
CA ILE A 46 -10.52 3.71 2.99
C ILE A 46 -12.03 3.67 2.85
N TRP A 47 -12.56 2.46 2.75
CA TRP A 47 -14.00 2.19 2.76
C TRP A 47 -14.44 1.85 4.17
N PHE A 48 -15.49 2.49 4.65
CA PHE A 48 -15.98 2.32 6.01
C PHE A 48 -17.25 1.46 6.02
N TYR A 49 -17.09 0.19 6.35
CA TYR A 49 -18.21 -0.74 6.56
C TYR A 49 -18.69 -0.69 8.02
N GLU A 50 -19.68 -1.52 8.36
CA GLU A 50 -20.29 -1.55 9.69
C GLU A 50 -19.30 -1.93 10.80
N ASN A 51 -18.46 -2.94 10.57
CA ASN A 51 -17.59 -3.54 11.61
C ASN A 51 -16.09 -3.50 11.27
N SER A 52 -15.75 -3.01 10.10
CA SER A 52 -14.37 -2.95 9.61
C SER A 52 -14.21 -1.83 8.60
N MET A 53 -12.96 -1.48 8.33
CA MET A 53 -12.60 -0.68 7.16
C MET A 53 -11.73 -1.49 6.21
N GLU A 54 -11.95 -1.31 4.91
CA GLU A 54 -11.03 -1.79 3.89
C GLU A 54 -10.14 -0.64 3.45
N VAL A 55 -8.84 -0.85 3.57
CA VAL A 55 -7.82 0.10 3.17
C VAL A 55 -7.17 -0.43 1.90
N ARG A 56 -7.09 0.41 0.87
CA ARG A 56 -6.34 0.13 -0.36
C ARG A 56 -5.29 1.22 -0.57
N VAL A 57 -4.10 0.81 -0.98
CA VAL A 57 -3.07 1.71 -1.54
C VAL A 57 -2.63 1.13 -2.87
N TYR A 58 -2.56 1.96 -3.90
CA TYR A 58 -2.31 1.56 -5.27
C TYR A 58 -1.47 2.61 -5.99
N TYR A 59 -0.81 2.20 -7.08
CA TYR A 59 -0.10 3.17 -7.91
C TYR A 59 -1.09 4.08 -8.64
N SER A 60 -0.63 5.28 -8.98
CA SER A 60 -1.43 6.25 -9.73
C SER A 60 -1.87 5.71 -11.09
N LYS A 61 -2.77 6.45 -11.75
CA LYS A 61 -3.18 6.21 -13.14
C LYS A 61 -2.01 5.91 -14.09
N LEU A 62 -0.84 6.54 -13.90
CA LEU A 62 0.34 6.24 -14.73
C LEU A 62 0.85 4.81 -14.54
N GLY A 63 0.85 4.30 -13.31
CA GLY A 63 1.20 2.91 -13.02
C GLY A 63 0.19 1.93 -13.61
N ALA A 64 -1.10 2.24 -13.51
CA ALA A 64 -2.17 1.47 -14.13
C ALA A 64 -2.02 1.41 -15.66
N GLU A 65 -1.72 2.54 -16.31
CA GLU A 65 -1.48 2.60 -17.75
C GLU A 65 -0.28 1.75 -18.20
N ILE A 66 0.79 1.67 -17.39
CA ILE A 66 1.93 0.79 -17.66
C ILE A 66 1.50 -0.68 -17.56
N CYS A 67 0.74 -1.02 -16.51
CA CYS A 67 0.19 -2.36 -16.29
C CYS A 67 -0.64 -2.83 -17.49
N GLN A 68 -1.59 -2.00 -17.95
CA GLN A 68 -2.49 -2.30 -19.08
C GLN A 68 -1.76 -2.52 -20.40
N LYS A 69 -0.66 -1.80 -20.63
CA LYS A 69 0.12 -1.90 -21.89
C LYS A 69 1.16 -3.03 -21.84
N SER A 70 1.42 -3.58 -20.67
CA SER A 70 2.48 -4.57 -20.49
C SER A 70 2.13 -5.92 -21.11
N LYS A 71 3.14 -6.58 -21.66
CA LYS A 71 3.07 -7.98 -22.11
C LYS A 71 3.61 -8.96 -21.06
N HIS A 72 3.98 -8.46 -19.88
CA HIS A 72 4.69 -9.20 -18.83
C HIS A 72 3.84 -9.37 -17.55
N LEU A 73 2.51 -9.36 -17.69
CA LEU A 73 1.58 -9.62 -16.59
C LEU A 73 1.78 -10.99 -15.94
N PRO A 74 2.03 -12.10 -16.68
CA PRO A 74 2.30 -13.40 -16.05
C PRO A 74 3.50 -13.36 -15.09
N GLU A 75 4.56 -12.64 -15.46
CA GLU A 75 5.73 -12.42 -14.62
C GLU A 75 5.42 -11.55 -13.41
N LEU A 76 4.62 -10.49 -13.58
CA LEU A 76 4.12 -9.69 -12.47
C LEU A 76 3.35 -10.55 -11.46
N TYR A 77 2.48 -11.46 -11.93
CA TYR A 77 1.74 -12.36 -11.04
C TYR A 77 2.67 -13.31 -10.27
N ARG A 78 3.76 -13.78 -10.89
CA ARG A 78 4.80 -14.55 -10.18
C ARG A 78 5.46 -13.71 -9.08
N LEU A 79 5.80 -12.45 -9.37
CA LEU A 79 6.37 -11.52 -8.39
C LEU A 79 5.38 -11.27 -7.23
N MET A 80 4.10 -11.04 -7.53
CA MET A 80 3.05 -10.84 -6.52
C MET A 80 2.87 -12.07 -5.61
N ASN A 81 2.92 -13.27 -6.18
CA ASN A 81 2.88 -14.51 -5.39
C ASN A 81 4.07 -14.58 -4.42
N TYR A 82 5.26 -14.19 -4.86
CA TYR A 82 6.43 -14.12 -3.98
C TYR A 82 6.24 -13.08 -2.88
N ILE A 83 5.80 -11.86 -3.20
CA ILE A 83 5.56 -10.79 -2.23
C ILE A 83 4.56 -11.26 -1.18
N ASN A 84 3.38 -11.76 -1.58
CA ASN A 84 2.36 -12.25 -0.65
C ASN A 84 2.84 -13.43 0.22
N ALA A 85 3.77 -14.24 -0.28
CA ALA A 85 4.27 -15.41 0.45
C ALA A 85 5.44 -15.11 1.40
N ARG A 86 6.20 -14.03 1.16
CA ARG A 86 7.52 -13.82 1.80
C ARG A 86 7.71 -12.45 2.42
N LEU A 87 6.95 -11.45 2.01
CA LEU A 87 7.09 -10.11 2.55
C LEU A 87 6.29 -10.00 3.85
N TRP A 88 7.00 -9.71 4.92
CA TRP A 88 6.43 -9.30 6.20
C TRP A 88 6.74 -7.81 6.33
N VAL A 89 5.83 -7.04 6.93
CA VAL A 89 5.98 -5.59 7.03
C VAL A 89 5.58 -5.18 8.43
N SER A 90 6.51 -4.62 9.19
CA SER A 90 6.24 -4.00 10.49
C SER A 90 6.07 -2.50 10.36
N VAL A 91 5.38 -1.94 11.36
CA VAL A 91 5.35 -0.52 11.63
C VAL A 91 6.37 -0.21 12.73
N SER A 92 7.01 0.95 12.65
CA SER A 92 7.81 1.52 13.73
C SER A 92 7.47 2.99 13.88
N ASP A 93 7.62 3.52 15.09
CA ASP A 93 7.27 4.91 15.42
C ASP A 93 8.27 5.95 14.89
N GLY A 94 9.38 5.52 14.28
CA GLY A 94 10.46 6.38 13.82
C GLY A 94 11.21 7.10 14.95
N LEU A 95 10.96 6.76 16.21
CA LEU A 95 11.50 7.39 17.42
C LEU A 95 12.11 6.36 18.38
N GLU A 96 12.62 5.26 17.82
CA GLU A 96 13.26 4.17 18.56
C GLU A 96 12.36 3.55 19.65
N GLY A 97 11.04 3.49 19.41
CA GLY A 97 10.08 2.85 20.29
C GLY A 97 9.60 3.72 21.45
N ALA A 98 9.73 5.05 21.33
CA ALA A 98 9.23 6.02 22.30
C ALA A 98 7.69 6.09 22.37
N LEU A 99 6.99 5.87 21.25
CA LEU A 99 5.53 5.85 21.17
C LEU A 99 4.99 4.41 21.21
N TYR A 100 5.57 3.53 20.41
CA TYR A 100 5.22 2.11 20.35
C TYR A 100 6.36 1.27 19.77
N GLN A 101 6.43 0.00 20.16
CA GLN A 101 7.46 -0.92 19.68
C GLN A 101 7.21 -1.36 18.23
N SER A 102 8.28 -1.66 17.49
CA SER A 102 8.17 -2.19 16.13
C SER A 102 7.39 -3.50 16.13
N GLN A 103 6.35 -3.60 15.31
CA GLN A 103 5.48 -4.78 15.30
C GLN A 103 4.84 -5.06 13.95
N TYR A 104 4.58 -6.35 13.70
CA TYR A 104 3.80 -6.80 12.55
C TYR A 104 2.31 -6.63 12.85
N LEU A 105 1.62 -5.84 12.03
CA LEU A 105 0.18 -5.64 12.13
C LEU A 105 -0.56 -6.56 11.16
N ILE A 106 -1.56 -6.01 10.47
CA ILE A 106 -2.36 -6.68 9.45
C ILE A 106 -1.56 -6.64 8.14
N LEU A 107 -1.30 -7.81 7.56
CA LEU A 107 -0.55 -7.89 6.32
C LEU A 107 -1.42 -7.54 5.11
N PRO A 108 -0.95 -6.67 4.22
CA PRO A 108 -1.67 -6.37 2.98
C PRO A 108 -1.61 -7.55 2.00
N ARG A 109 -2.69 -7.70 1.22
CA ARG A 109 -2.72 -8.57 0.04
C ARG A 109 -2.42 -7.75 -1.20
N PHE A 110 -1.48 -8.22 -2.02
CA PHE A 110 -1.09 -7.59 -3.28
C PHE A 110 -1.75 -8.28 -4.47
N TYR A 111 -2.36 -7.51 -5.36
CA TYR A 111 -3.00 -8.01 -6.58
C TYR A 111 -3.13 -6.92 -7.64
N VAL A 112 -3.48 -7.31 -8.88
CA VAL A 112 -3.97 -6.41 -9.93
C VAL A 112 -5.49 -6.47 -9.91
N THR A 113 -6.18 -5.32 -9.97
CA THR A 113 -7.64 -5.32 -10.06
C THR A 113 -8.12 -5.97 -11.37
N GLU A 114 -9.25 -6.66 -11.30
CA GLU A 114 -9.90 -7.29 -12.48
C GLU A 114 -10.87 -6.34 -13.20
N ASP A 115 -10.96 -5.09 -12.73
CA ASP A 115 -11.70 -4.04 -13.43
C ASP A 115 -10.92 -3.53 -14.65
N GLU A 116 -11.54 -2.63 -15.41
CA GLU A 116 -10.92 -2.04 -16.60
C GLU A 116 -9.68 -1.17 -16.28
N MET A 117 -9.40 -0.90 -15.00
CA MET A 117 -8.28 -0.06 -14.59
C MET A 117 -6.97 -0.87 -14.42
N GLN A 118 -7.04 -2.14 -14.03
CA GLN A 118 -5.86 -2.98 -13.77
C GLN A 118 -4.84 -2.34 -12.81
N ASP A 119 -5.35 -1.78 -11.72
CA ASP A 119 -4.57 -1.15 -10.66
C ASP A 119 -3.80 -2.20 -9.85
N ILE A 120 -2.49 -2.03 -9.76
CA ILE A 120 -1.66 -2.81 -8.83
C ILE A 120 -1.88 -2.25 -7.43
N THR A 121 -2.48 -3.07 -6.57
CA THR A 121 -3.08 -2.66 -5.31
C THR A 121 -2.58 -3.51 -4.15
N ALA A 122 -2.35 -2.87 -3.00
CA ALA A 122 -2.20 -3.50 -1.71
C ALA A 122 -3.44 -3.21 -0.85
N THR A 123 -4.08 -4.26 -0.32
CA THR A 123 -5.35 -4.14 0.41
C THR A 123 -5.29 -4.81 1.77
N MET A 124 -5.86 -4.15 2.78
CA MET A 124 -6.09 -4.68 4.11
C MET A 124 -7.55 -4.55 4.50
N LEU A 125 -8.04 -5.50 5.29
CA LEU A 125 -9.33 -5.39 5.96
C LEU A 125 -9.07 -5.31 7.47
N ILE A 126 -9.45 -4.20 8.08
CA ILE A 126 -9.11 -3.86 9.47
C ILE A 126 -10.39 -3.85 10.30
N PRO A 127 -10.61 -4.84 11.17
CA PRO A 127 -11.73 -4.82 12.10
C PRO A 127 -11.60 -3.63 13.06
N TYR A 128 -12.71 -2.95 13.35
CA TYR A 128 -12.67 -1.80 14.25
C TYR A 128 -12.22 -2.14 15.66
N THR A 129 -12.46 -3.37 16.11
CA THR A 129 -11.95 -3.87 17.39
C THR A 129 -10.43 -3.92 17.44
N HIS A 130 -9.74 -4.13 16.32
CA HIS A 130 -8.28 -4.13 16.26
C HIS A 130 -7.76 -2.70 16.09
N PHE A 131 -8.45 -1.89 15.26
CA PHE A 131 -8.14 -0.47 15.12
C PHE A 131 -8.17 0.29 16.44
N GLU A 132 -9.10 -0.03 17.34
CA GLU A 132 -9.20 0.64 18.64
C GLU A 132 -8.09 0.27 19.62
N LEU A 133 -7.39 -0.84 19.41
CA LEU A 133 -6.29 -1.30 20.27
C LEU A 133 -4.98 -0.62 19.90
N ASP A 134 -4.67 -0.57 18.60
CA ASP A 134 -3.38 -0.11 18.05
C ASP A 134 -3.61 1.05 17.06
N MET A 135 -4.31 2.09 17.51
CA MET A 135 -4.86 3.14 16.63
C MET A 135 -3.76 3.92 15.91
N LEU A 136 -2.77 4.41 16.65
CA LEU A 136 -1.70 5.23 16.09
C LEU A 136 -0.83 4.39 15.15
N GLU A 137 -0.54 3.16 15.56
CA GLU A 137 0.23 2.19 14.79
C GLU A 137 -0.45 1.86 13.46
N ILE A 138 -1.77 1.67 13.48
CA ILE A 138 -2.53 1.42 12.25
C ILE A 138 -2.63 2.67 11.39
N GLU A 139 -2.81 3.85 11.98
CA GLU A 139 -2.83 5.13 11.25
C GLU A 139 -1.48 5.37 10.54
N ASP A 140 -0.36 5.17 11.24
CA ASP A 140 1.00 5.26 10.68
C ASP A 140 1.23 4.19 9.61
N PHE A 141 0.74 2.96 9.84
CA PHE A 141 0.88 1.88 8.86
C PHE A 141 0.14 2.20 7.55
N ILE A 142 -1.09 2.70 7.64
CA ILE A 142 -1.91 3.07 6.48
C ILE A 142 -1.28 4.24 5.71
N THR A 143 -0.79 5.26 6.42
CA THR A 143 -0.45 6.55 5.81
C THR A 143 1.02 6.74 5.50
N SER A 144 1.91 5.95 6.10
CA SER A 144 3.35 6.04 5.93
C SER A 144 3.95 4.73 5.41
N VAL A 145 3.72 3.62 6.13
CA VAL A 145 4.38 2.35 5.82
C VAL A 145 3.88 1.76 4.50
N LEU A 146 2.57 1.67 4.30
CA LEU A 146 2.01 1.04 3.11
C LEU A 146 2.31 1.81 1.82
N PRO A 147 2.20 3.15 1.76
CA PRO A 147 2.66 3.95 0.62
C PRO A 147 4.17 3.84 0.38
N GLY A 148 4.98 3.88 1.45
CA GLY A 148 6.43 3.70 1.37
C GLY A 148 6.82 2.33 0.81
N LEU A 149 6.08 1.29 1.18
CA LEU A 149 6.28 -0.05 0.66
C LEU A 149 5.97 -0.16 -0.83
N LEU A 150 4.89 0.48 -1.32
CA LEU A 150 4.65 0.54 -2.77
C LEU A 150 5.77 1.32 -3.47
N ASP A 151 6.27 2.39 -2.86
CA ASP A 151 7.42 3.10 -3.41
C ASP A 151 8.67 2.21 -3.51
N ASP A 152 8.95 1.41 -2.48
CA ASP A 152 10.03 0.41 -2.50
C ASP A 152 9.85 -0.64 -3.61
N LEU A 153 8.63 -1.13 -3.78
CA LEU A 153 8.29 -2.14 -4.78
C LEU A 153 8.21 -1.58 -6.20
N SER A 154 8.21 -0.26 -6.38
CA SER A 154 8.05 0.36 -7.70
C SER A 154 9.12 -0.07 -8.68
N ILE A 155 10.39 -0.08 -8.27
CA ILE A 155 11.49 -0.45 -9.16
C ILE A 155 11.34 -1.89 -9.69
N PRO A 156 11.25 -2.94 -8.85
CA PRO A 156 11.10 -4.29 -9.36
C PRO A 156 9.79 -4.50 -10.13
N VAL A 157 8.70 -3.84 -9.75
CA VAL A 157 7.41 -3.95 -10.46
C VAL A 157 7.46 -3.34 -11.86
N PHE A 158 7.89 -2.09 -11.99
CA PHE A 158 7.79 -1.37 -13.25
C PHE A 158 8.90 -1.73 -14.23
N LEU A 159 10.12 -2.03 -13.76
CA LEU A 159 11.15 -2.59 -14.66
C LEU A 159 10.72 -3.95 -15.23
N LEU A 160 10.01 -4.77 -14.45
CA LEU A 160 9.48 -6.06 -14.91
C LEU A 160 8.37 -5.85 -15.95
N LEU A 161 7.43 -4.94 -15.67
CA LEU A 161 6.34 -4.63 -16.61
C LEU A 161 6.82 -4.00 -17.92
N GLU A 162 7.93 -3.26 -17.89
CA GLU A 162 8.61 -2.74 -19.08
C GLU A 162 9.43 -3.81 -19.82
N GLY A 163 9.56 -5.02 -19.27
CA GLY A 163 10.37 -6.10 -19.85
C GLY A 163 11.88 -5.87 -19.75
N ARG A 164 12.31 -5.00 -18.84
CA ARG A 164 13.73 -4.62 -18.66
C ARG A 164 14.49 -5.56 -17.74
N ILE A 165 13.77 -6.29 -16.89
CA ILE A 165 14.30 -7.33 -16.00
C ILE A 165 13.39 -8.55 -16.06
N THR A 166 13.93 -9.69 -15.62
CA THR A 166 13.20 -10.94 -15.45
C THR A 166 12.47 -10.99 -14.10
N ALA A 167 11.50 -11.91 -13.96
CA ALA A 167 10.80 -12.10 -12.69
C ALA A 167 11.77 -12.50 -11.56
N GLU A 168 12.78 -13.29 -11.87
CA GLU A 168 13.81 -13.75 -10.95
C GLU A 168 14.67 -12.58 -10.43
N GLU A 169 15.11 -11.69 -11.31
CA GLU A 169 15.80 -10.45 -10.92
C GLU A 169 14.89 -9.56 -10.04
N ALA A 170 13.61 -9.40 -10.41
CA ALA A 170 12.66 -8.64 -9.62
C ALA A 170 12.46 -9.25 -8.21
N ILE A 171 12.37 -10.58 -8.11
CA ILE A 171 12.27 -11.31 -6.83
C ILE A 171 13.53 -11.10 -5.98
N ASP A 172 14.72 -11.16 -6.58
CA ASP A 172 15.98 -10.94 -5.87
C ASP A 172 16.13 -9.50 -5.38
N MET A 173 15.61 -8.52 -6.13
CA MET A 173 15.52 -7.13 -5.68
C MET A 173 14.62 -7.01 -4.46
N VAL A 174 13.41 -7.60 -4.48
CA VAL A 174 12.50 -7.57 -3.33
C VAL A 174 13.12 -8.25 -2.11
N ARG A 175 13.78 -9.40 -2.31
CA ARG A 175 14.48 -10.12 -1.23
C ARG A 175 15.58 -9.26 -0.59
N SER A 176 16.41 -8.65 -1.43
CA SER A 176 17.56 -7.84 -0.98
C SER A 176 17.16 -6.53 -0.31
N SER A 177 15.93 -6.05 -0.53
CA SER A 177 15.34 -4.94 0.21
C SER A 177 14.80 -5.40 1.57
N GLY A 178 14.19 -6.58 1.63
CA GLY A 178 13.70 -7.16 2.88
C GLY A 178 14.79 -7.46 3.91
N ASP A 179 15.99 -7.85 3.46
CA ASP A 179 17.13 -8.13 4.35
C ASP A 179 17.75 -6.85 4.98
N ARG A 180 17.31 -5.64 4.59
CA ARG A 180 17.84 -4.36 5.10
C ARG A 180 17.07 -3.77 6.28
N GLY A 181 16.12 -4.50 6.86
CA GLY A 181 15.44 -4.08 8.08
C GLY A 181 14.32 -3.04 7.87
N TYR A 182 13.78 -2.93 6.66
CA TYR A 182 12.42 -2.41 6.45
C TYR A 182 11.44 -3.58 6.45
N ILE A 183 11.44 -4.32 7.55
CA ILE A 183 10.51 -5.42 7.85
C ILE A 183 10.23 -5.40 9.33
#